data_AF-A0A6M3LKS8-F1
#
_entry.id   AF-A0A6M3LKS8-F1
#
_cell.length_a   1.000
_cell.length_b   1.000
_cell.length_c   1.000
_cell.angle_alpha   90.00
_cell.angle_beta   90.00
_cell.angle_gamma   90.00
#
_symmetry.space_group_name_H-M   'P 1'
#
loop_
_entity.id
_entity.type
_entity.pdbx_description
1 polymer ?
#
loop_
_entity_poly.entity_id
_entity_poly.type
_entity_poly.pdbx_seq_one_letter_code
_entity_poly.pdbx_strand_id
1 'polypeptide(L)'
;MNRLIFVPQYPTPMRYQEWWYTEFPLQLSEYFEEVIVVGELDKNRAIVKDMKGFSPVVDAIAFELAQMNQFMSMGLREDDTLLVADLSFPGFFSSVLHHRSLENSYAICHGTSKNAFDYFSKTRKSKWKIESSHAGLFKKVFVATHYHKDKLGWKNIEV
;
A
#
# COMPACT_ATOMS: atom_id res chain seq x y z
N MET A 1 -23.28 -4.80 -0.83
CA MET A 1 -23.06 -3.42 -1.35
C MET A 1 -21.56 -3.29 -1.40
N ASN A 2 -20.95 -3.21 -2.59
CA ASN A 2 -19.50 -3.42 -2.70
C ASN A 2 -18.74 -2.19 -2.18
N ARG A 3 -18.15 -2.31 -0.99
CA ARG A 3 -17.31 -1.30 -0.36
C ARG A 3 -15.83 -1.59 -0.55
N LEU A 4 -15.08 -0.59 -0.99
CA LEU A 4 -13.63 -0.62 -1.04
C LEU A 4 -13.02 0.11 0.16
N ILE A 5 -12.10 -0.55 0.84
CA ILE A 5 -11.20 0.03 1.81
C ILE A 5 -9.85 0.20 1.12
N PHE A 6 -9.46 1.45 0.86
CA PHE A 6 -8.24 1.78 0.15
C PHE A 6 -7.18 2.33 1.10
N VAL A 7 -6.00 1.72 1.09
CA VAL A 7 -4.87 2.08 1.94
C VAL A 7 -3.77 2.66 1.05
N PRO A 8 -3.75 3.98 0.85
CA PRO A 8 -2.77 4.65 0.01
C PRO A 8 -1.39 4.74 0.67
N GLN A 9 -0.38 4.97 -0.16
CA GLN A 9 0.98 5.25 0.26
C GLN A 9 1.04 6.72 0.67
N TYR A 10 1.99 7.08 1.52
CA TYR A 10 2.21 8.47 1.86
C TYR A 10 2.34 9.34 0.58
N PRO A 11 1.45 10.33 0.37
CA PRO A 11 1.36 11.10 -0.86
C PRO A 11 2.48 12.14 -0.96
N THR A 12 3.60 11.71 -1.53
CA THR A 12 4.74 12.59 -1.79
C THR A 12 4.44 13.45 -3.04
N PRO A 13 4.55 14.79 -2.98
CA PRO A 13 4.18 15.69 -4.06
C PRO A 13 4.97 15.43 -5.32
N MET A 14 4.32 15.63 -6.47
CA MET A 14 4.87 15.44 -7.81
C MET A 14 5.31 13.98 -8.05
N ARG A 15 4.66 13.02 -7.40
CA ARG A 15 4.89 11.59 -7.60
C ARG A 15 3.59 10.82 -7.71
N TYR A 16 3.67 9.58 -8.18
CA TYR A 16 2.51 8.70 -8.33
C TYR A 16 1.77 8.45 -7.00
N GLN A 17 2.44 8.56 -5.85
CA GLN A 17 1.78 8.43 -4.55
C GLN A 17 0.74 9.51 -4.30
N GLU A 18 1.01 10.74 -4.76
CA GLU A 18 0.04 11.83 -4.68
C GLU A 18 -1.18 11.49 -5.52
N TRP A 19 -0.98 11.02 -6.76
CA TRP A 19 -2.06 10.58 -7.64
C TRP A 19 -2.85 9.39 -7.06
N TRP A 20 -2.17 8.42 -6.45
CA TRP A 20 -2.83 7.32 -5.73
C TRP A 20 -3.71 7.82 -4.59
N TYR A 21 -3.33 8.88 -3.90
CA TYR A 21 -4.12 9.42 -2.81
C TYR A 21 -5.29 10.28 -3.29
N THR A 22 -5.10 11.10 -4.33
CA THR A 22 -6.10 12.10 -4.75
C THR A 22 -7.06 11.59 -5.83
N GLU A 23 -6.53 11.03 -6.92
CA GLU A 23 -7.32 10.72 -8.11
C GLU A 23 -7.81 9.28 -8.13
N PHE A 24 -6.97 8.36 -7.66
CA PHE A 24 -7.27 6.94 -7.79
C PHE A 24 -8.55 6.51 -7.04
N PRO A 25 -8.85 7.01 -5.83
CA PRO A 25 -10.11 6.72 -5.16
C PRO A 25 -11.34 7.23 -5.92
N LEU A 26 -11.20 8.36 -6.62
CA LEU A 26 -12.29 8.92 -7.44
C LEU A 26 -12.60 8.00 -8.61
N GLN A 27 -11.59 7.45 -9.27
CA GLN A 27 -11.77 6.49 -10.36
C GLN A 27 -12.38 5.17 -9.86
N LEU A 28 -11.95 4.71 -8.68
CA LEU A 28 -12.48 3.49 -8.07
C LEU A 28 -13.95 3.64 -7.66
N SER A 29 -14.42 4.87 -7.40
CA SER A 29 -15.84 5.12 -7.09
C SER A 29 -16.79 4.83 -8.26
N GLU A 30 -16.28 4.64 -9.49
CA GLU A 30 -17.07 4.17 -10.63
C GLU A 30 -17.44 2.68 -10.53
N TYR A 31 -16.71 1.91 -9.71
CA TYR A 31 -16.84 0.45 -9.60
C TYR A 31 -17.31 -0.03 -8.22
N PHE A 32 -17.22 0.84 -7.21
CA PHE A 32 -17.61 0.56 -5.83
C PHE A 32 -18.64 1.57 -5.37
N GLU A 33 -19.64 1.11 -4.61
CA GLU A 33 -20.68 1.97 -4.06
C GLU A 33 -20.14 2.91 -2.98
N GLU A 34 -19.08 2.47 -2.29
CA GLU A 34 -18.43 3.20 -1.21
C GLU A 34 -16.92 2.97 -1.29
N VAL A 35 -16.14 4.06 -1.32
CA VAL A 35 -14.67 4.02 -1.26
C VAL A 35 -14.22 4.74 0.00
N ILE A 36 -13.66 3.99 0.95
CA ILE A 36 -13.08 4.53 2.18
C ILE A 36 -11.57 4.60 2.00
N VAL A 37 -11.04 5.82 1.91
CA VAL A 37 -9.59 6.05 1.96
C VAL A 37 -9.15 6.07 3.43
N VAL A 38 -8.28 5.15 3.80
CA VAL A 38 -7.75 5.05 5.15
C VAL A 38 -6.54 5.96 5.29
N GLY A 39 -6.45 6.67 6.41
CA GLY A 39 -5.39 7.63 6.70
C GLY A 39 -5.77 9.03 6.23
N GLU A 40 -6.11 9.88 7.18
CA GLU A 40 -6.21 11.31 6.93
C GLU A 40 -4.83 11.96 7.10
N LEU A 41 -4.41 12.74 6.11
CA LEU A 41 -3.29 13.64 6.30
C LEU A 41 -3.72 14.76 7.24
N ASP A 42 -2.86 15.09 8.19
CA ASP A 42 -3.00 16.33 8.93
C ASP A 42 -2.86 17.50 7.93
N LYS A 43 -3.98 18.18 7.67
CA LYS A 43 -4.09 19.31 6.73
C LYS A 43 -3.14 20.46 7.09
N ASN A 44 -2.67 20.52 8.35
CA ASN A 44 -1.76 21.56 8.83
C ASN A 44 -0.28 21.19 8.65
N ARG A 45 0.02 19.94 8.26
CA ARG A 45 1.39 19.48 8.08
C ARG A 45 1.82 19.80 6.65
N ALA A 46 2.60 20.89 6.51
CA ALA A 46 3.19 21.25 5.24
C ALA A 46 3.97 20.05 4.69
N ILE A 47 3.60 19.56 3.51
CA ILE A 47 4.37 18.50 2.87
C ILE A 47 5.76 19.06 2.59
N VAL A 48 6.77 18.49 3.25
CA VAL A 48 8.13 19.04 3.25
C VAL A 48 8.68 18.95 1.83
N LYS A 49 8.77 20.09 1.15
CA LYS A 49 9.21 20.19 -0.26
C LYS A 49 10.68 19.81 -0.45
N ASP A 50 11.50 19.92 0.59
CA ASP A 50 12.94 19.67 0.51
C ASP A 50 13.31 18.38 1.25
N MET A 51 13.10 17.26 0.56
CA MET A 51 13.42 15.94 1.09
C MET A 51 14.46 15.23 0.24
N LYS A 52 15.51 14.75 0.90
CA LYS A 52 16.42 13.76 0.34
C LYS A 52 15.78 12.36 0.45
N GLY A 53 15.18 11.84 -0.63
CA GLY A 53 14.74 10.44 -0.69
C GLY A 53 13.44 10.17 -1.44
N PHE A 54 12.83 9.02 -1.16
CA PHE A 54 11.60 8.55 -1.81
C PHE A 54 10.32 9.15 -1.20
N SER A 55 10.28 9.26 0.14
CA SER A 55 9.15 9.74 0.96
C SER A 55 9.73 10.19 2.34
N PRO A 56 9.08 11.08 3.12
CA PRO A 56 9.58 11.41 4.44
C PRO A 56 9.33 10.20 5.34
N VAL A 57 10.38 9.49 5.72
CA VAL A 57 10.26 8.17 6.35
C VAL A 57 9.43 8.25 7.63
N VAL A 58 9.68 9.23 8.49
CA VAL A 58 8.96 9.39 9.77
C VAL A 58 7.48 9.67 9.52
N ASP A 59 7.15 10.54 8.56
CA ASP A 59 5.77 10.90 8.27
C ASP A 59 5.03 9.76 7.57
N ALA A 60 5.70 9.02 6.68
CA ALA A 60 5.13 7.86 6.03
C ALA A 60 4.82 6.74 7.02
N ILE A 61 5.70 6.52 8.00
CA ILE A 61 5.45 5.58 9.10
C ILE A 61 4.28 6.05 9.96
N ALA A 62 4.26 7.33 10.34
CA ALA A 62 3.17 7.88 11.15
C ALA A 62 1.81 7.78 10.42
N PHE A 63 1.82 7.99 9.11
CA PHE A 63 0.64 7.83 8.26
C PHE A 63 0.16 6.38 8.24
N GLU A 64 1.06 5.42 8.03
CA GLU A 64 0.72 4.00 8.05
C GLU A 64 0.21 3.53 9.42
N LEU A 65 0.75 4.06 10.52
CA LEU A 65 0.23 3.81 11.87
C LEU A 65 -1.19 4.35 12.06
N ALA A 66 -1.49 5.55 11.55
CA ALA A 66 -2.84 6.10 11.58
C ALA A 66 -3.80 5.22 10.75
N GLN A 67 -3.34 4.73 9.60
CA GLN A 67 -4.10 3.80 8.76
C GLN A 67 -4.40 2.49 9.47
N MET A 68 -3.40 1.91 10.13
CA MET A 68 -3.56 0.69 10.94
C MET A 68 -4.61 0.89 12.05
N ASN A 69 -4.53 2.00 12.79
CA ASN A 69 -5.48 2.30 13.86
C ASN A 69 -6.91 2.49 13.35
N GLN A 70 -7.08 3.23 12.24
CA GLN A 70 -8.39 3.41 11.62
C GLN A 70 -8.94 2.06 11.12
N PHE A 71 -8.12 1.29 10.38
CA PHE A 71 -8.54 -0.03 9.90
C PHE A 71 -8.91 -0.98 11.03
N MET A 72 -8.22 -0.94 12.18
CA MET A 72 -8.52 -1.77 13.34
C MET A 72 -9.78 -1.36 14.11
N SER A 73 -10.23 -0.10 13.99
CA SER A 73 -11.44 0.38 14.65
C SER A 73 -12.69 0.32 13.77
N MET A 74 -12.53 0.15 12.46
CA MET A 74 -13.64 0.09 11.50
C MET A 74 -14.55 -1.14 11.73
N GLY A 75 -15.85 -0.99 11.50
CA GLY A 75 -16.78 -2.13 11.36
C GLY A 75 -16.64 -2.76 9.98
N LEU A 76 -15.86 -3.84 9.88
CA LEU A 76 -15.67 -4.57 8.63
C LEU A 76 -16.89 -5.45 8.30
N ARG A 77 -17.18 -5.59 7.01
CA ARG A 77 -18.22 -6.43 6.43
C ARG A 77 -17.56 -7.60 5.70
N GLU A 78 -18.29 -8.71 5.54
CA GLU A 78 -17.78 -9.89 4.83
C GLU A 78 -17.50 -9.60 3.35
N ASP A 79 -18.27 -8.70 2.73
CA ASP A 79 -18.14 -8.30 1.33
C ASP A 79 -17.18 -7.12 1.10
N ASP A 80 -16.47 -6.66 2.14
CA ASP A 80 -15.47 -5.60 1.99
C ASP A 80 -14.30 -6.06 1.12
N THR A 81 -13.89 -5.18 0.21
CA THR A 81 -12.64 -5.31 -0.54
C THR A 81 -11.58 -4.42 0.08
N LEU A 82 -10.38 -4.94 0.27
CA LEU A 82 -9.20 -4.17 0.70
C LEU A 82 -8.23 -4.03 -0.46
N LEU A 83 -7.73 -2.82 -0.69
CA LEU A 83 -6.64 -2.55 -1.62
C LEU A 83 -5.53 -1.74 -0.94
N VAL A 84 -4.34 -2.32 -0.86
CA VAL A 84 -3.13 -1.66 -0.31
C VAL A 84 -2.23 -1.18 -1.43
N ALA A 85 -1.84 0.09 -1.41
CA ALA A 85 -0.92 0.69 -2.37
C ALA A 85 0.13 1.50 -1.59
N ASP A 86 1.41 1.18 -1.50
CA ASP A 86 2.12 -0.01 -1.98
C ASP A 86 2.39 -0.98 -0.82
N LEU A 87 2.45 -2.27 -1.13
CA LEU A 87 2.93 -3.34 -0.24
C LEU A 87 4.33 -3.09 0.35
N SER A 88 5.20 -2.42 -0.39
CA SER A 88 6.64 -2.38 -0.11
C SER A 88 7.08 -1.33 0.92
N PHE A 89 6.56 -0.11 0.86
CA PHE A 89 7.06 1.01 1.68
C PHE A 89 5.93 1.84 2.31
N PRO A 90 6.00 2.16 3.62
CA PRO A 90 7.00 1.64 4.58
C PRO A 90 6.85 0.12 4.84
N GLY A 91 5.62 -0.38 4.71
CA GLY A 91 5.30 -1.81 4.67
C GLY A 91 4.98 -2.40 6.04
N PHE A 92 4.35 -1.63 6.92
CA PHE A 92 3.86 -2.08 8.23
C PHE A 92 2.41 -2.55 8.21
N PHE A 93 1.54 -1.90 7.41
CA PHE A 93 0.09 -2.12 7.39
C PHE A 93 -0.26 -3.57 7.11
N SER A 94 0.41 -4.19 6.14
CA SER A 94 0.21 -5.60 5.77
C SER A 94 0.30 -6.55 6.97
N SER A 95 1.09 -6.21 8.00
CA SER A 95 1.24 -7.02 9.21
C SER A 95 -0.06 -7.10 10.02
N VAL A 96 -0.95 -6.11 9.92
CA VAL A 96 -2.26 -6.11 10.57
C VAL A 96 -3.15 -7.24 10.05
N LEU A 97 -2.97 -7.66 8.80
CA LEU A 97 -3.77 -8.71 8.18
C LEU A 97 -3.58 -10.09 8.81
N HIS A 98 -2.51 -10.30 9.60
CA HIS A 98 -2.37 -11.49 10.44
C HIS A 98 -3.38 -11.56 11.57
N HIS A 99 -3.90 -10.41 12.01
CA HIS A 99 -4.83 -10.30 13.13
C HIS A 99 -6.25 -9.98 12.67
N ARG A 100 -6.37 -9.31 11.52
CA ARG A 100 -7.63 -8.86 10.96
C ARG A 100 -7.62 -8.98 9.44
N SER A 101 -8.02 -10.14 8.93
CA SER A 101 -8.04 -10.46 7.50
C SER A 101 -9.41 -10.17 6.86
N LEU A 102 -9.37 -9.89 5.55
CA LEU A 102 -10.53 -9.84 4.67
C LEU A 102 -10.29 -10.82 3.51
N GLU A 103 -11.32 -11.56 3.10
CA GLU A 103 -11.19 -12.53 2.00
C GLU A 103 -10.77 -11.84 0.68
N ASN A 104 -11.31 -10.65 0.44
CA ASN A 104 -11.02 -9.84 -0.74
C ASN A 104 -9.91 -8.81 -0.48
N SER A 105 -8.75 -9.29 -0.03
CA SER A 105 -7.56 -8.45 0.20
C SER A 105 -6.62 -8.46 -1.00
N TYR A 106 -6.29 -7.28 -1.51
CA TYR A 106 -5.43 -7.07 -2.66
C TYR A 106 -4.34 -6.04 -2.36
N ALA A 107 -3.23 -6.11 -3.10
CA ALA A 107 -2.17 -5.11 -3.03
C ALA A 107 -1.67 -4.71 -4.42
N ILE A 108 -1.19 -3.48 -4.54
CA ILE A 108 -0.37 -3.03 -5.66
C ILE A 108 1.08 -3.08 -5.21
N CYS A 109 1.95 -3.58 -6.09
CA CYS A 109 3.39 -3.52 -5.91
C CYS A 109 4.05 -2.85 -7.12
N HIS A 110 4.48 -1.60 -6.92
CA HIS A 110 5.21 -0.82 -7.91
C HIS A 110 6.70 -1.17 -7.92
N GLY A 111 7.27 -1.45 -6.74
CA GLY A 111 8.67 -1.83 -6.63
C GLY A 111 9.01 -2.45 -5.28
N THR A 112 10.04 -3.30 -5.26
CA THR A 112 10.49 -4.00 -4.04
C THR A 112 11.98 -3.83 -3.83
N SER A 113 12.45 -4.28 -2.67
CA SER A 113 13.88 -4.35 -2.34
C SER A 113 14.75 -5.13 -3.34
N LYS A 114 14.15 -6.00 -4.17
CA LYS A 114 14.82 -6.68 -5.29
C LYS A 114 15.22 -5.73 -6.43
N ASN A 115 14.69 -4.52 -6.48
CA ASN A 115 15.04 -3.55 -7.50
C ASN A 115 16.47 -3.01 -7.31
N ALA A 116 17.13 -2.72 -8.43
CA ALA A 116 18.42 -2.04 -8.41
C ALA A 116 18.21 -0.61 -7.90
N PHE A 117 19.16 -0.11 -7.12
CA PHE A 117 19.11 1.23 -6.51
C PHE A 117 17.91 1.49 -5.59
N ASP A 118 17.23 0.42 -5.15
CA ASP A 118 16.13 0.53 -4.20
C ASP A 118 16.60 1.09 -2.84
N TYR A 119 15.69 1.77 -2.15
CA TYR A 119 15.90 2.33 -0.82
C TYR A 119 16.45 1.28 0.17
N PHE A 120 16.00 0.03 0.06
CA PHE A 120 16.41 -1.08 0.90
C PHE A 120 17.61 -1.86 0.36
N SER A 121 18.37 -1.33 -0.60
CA SER A 121 19.52 -2.02 -1.20
C SER A 121 20.53 -2.57 -0.17
N LYS A 122 20.79 -1.84 0.91
CA LYS A 122 21.68 -2.26 2.02
C LYS A 122 21.11 -3.41 2.87
N THR A 123 19.79 -3.54 2.93
CA THR A 123 19.07 -4.53 3.75
C THR A 123 18.22 -5.49 2.92
N ARG A 124 18.48 -5.57 1.60
CA ARG A 124 17.67 -6.31 0.62
C ARG A 124 17.35 -7.74 1.06
N LYS A 125 18.31 -8.46 1.64
CA LYS A 125 18.11 -9.86 2.04
C LYS A 125 17.03 -10.02 3.10
N SER A 126 16.97 -9.11 4.09
CA SER A 126 15.93 -9.16 5.13
C SER A 126 14.62 -8.56 4.63
N LYS A 127 14.68 -7.42 3.94
CA LYS A 127 13.48 -6.77 3.41
C LYS A 127 12.73 -7.64 2.40
N TRP A 128 13.44 -8.34 1.51
CA TRP A 128 12.82 -9.25 0.55
C TRP A 128 12.03 -10.39 1.20
N LYS A 129 12.53 -10.92 2.33
CA LYS A 129 11.80 -11.94 3.11
C LYS A 129 10.48 -11.38 3.65
N ILE A 130 10.52 -10.15 4.17
CA ILE A 130 9.32 -9.47 4.71
C ILE A 130 8.31 -9.21 3.58
N GLU A 131 8.75 -8.60 2.48
CA GLU A 131 7.88 -8.32 1.31
C GLU A 131 7.25 -9.60 0.76
N SER A 132 8.02 -10.69 0.67
CA SER A 132 7.50 -11.98 0.21
C SER A 132 6.48 -12.59 1.17
N SER A 133 6.69 -12.46 2.48
CA SER A 133 5.71 -12.90 3.48
C SER A 133 4.44 -12.06 3.44
N HIS A 134 4.56 -10.73 3.33
CA HIS A 134 3.42 -9.83 3.19
C HIS A 134 2.64 -10.09 1.90
N ALA A 135 3.32 -10.35 0.77
CA ALA A 135 2.66 -10.71 -0.48
C ALA A 135 1.76 -11.95 -0.32
N GLY A 136 2.13 -12.90 0.53
CA GLY A 136 1.34 -14.09 0.83
C GLY A 136 0.03 -13.84 1.58
N LEU A 137 -0.19 -12.63 2.12
CA LEU A 137 -1.43 -12.25 2.82
C LEU A 137 -2.54 -11.78 1.87
N PHE A 138 -2.19 -11.48 0.62
CA PHE A 138 -3.13 -10.96 -0.36
C PHE A 138 -3.60 -12.05 -1.31
N LYS A 139 -4.87 -11.99 -1.71
CA LYS A 139 -5.46 -12.87 -2.72
C LYS A 139 -4.77 -12.67 -4.06
N LYS A 140 -4.53 -11.40 -4.44
CA LYS A 140 -3.70 -11.03 -5.59
C LYS A 140 -2.82 -9.83 -5.27
N VAL A 141 -1.65 -9.81 -5.90
CA VAL A 141 -0.75 -8.66 -5.94
C VAL A 141 -0.63 -8.17 -7.39
N PHE A 142 -1.09 -6.95 -7.64
CA PHE A 142 -1.02 -6.32 -8.95
C PHE A 142 0.35 -5.69 -9.18
N VAL A 143 0.95 -5.93 -10.34
CA VAL A 143 2.22 -5.35 -10.76
C VAL A 143 2.12 -4.81 -12.18
N ALA A 144 2.86 -3.75 -12.51
CA ALA A 144 2.66 -3.06 -13.79
C ALA A 144 3.14 -3.83 -15.04
N THR A 145 3.98 -4.87 -14.91
CA THR A 145 4.59 -5.54 -16.07
C THR A 145 4.89 -7.02 -15.83
N HIS A 146 4.94 -7.81 -16.91
CA HIS A 146 5.43 -9.19 -16.87
C HIS A 146 6.86 -9.30 -16.34
N TYR A 147 7.72 -8.31 -16.63
CA TYR A 147 9.06 -8.23 -16.05
C TYR A 147 9.03 -8.22 -14.51
N HIS A 148 8.13 -7.45 -13.89
CA HIS A 148 7.98 -7.46 -12.44
C HIS A 148 7.48 -8.81 -11.94
N LYS A 149 6.50 -9.42 -12.62
CA LYS A 149 6.00 -10.76 -12.28
C LYS A 149 7.13 -11.79 -12.24
N ASP A 150 7.93 -11.86 -13.30
CA ASP A 150 9.04 -12.83 -13.41
C ASP A 150 10.13 -12.56 -12.37
N LYS A 151 10.45 -11.29 -12.12
CA LYS A 151 11.47 -10.89 -11.15
C LYS A 151 11.07 -11.20 -9.71
N LEU A 152 9.82 -10.96 -9.35
CA LEU A 152 9.31 -11.17 -7.99
C LEU A 152 9.10 -12.66 -7.72
N GLY A 153 8.50 -13.39 -8.67
CA GLY A 153 8.30 -14.84 -8.60
C GLY A 153 7.24 -15.27 -7.58
N TRP A 154 6.38 -14.37 -7.12
CA TRP A 154 5.25 -14.71 -6.24
C TRP A 154 4.12 -15.37 -7.05
N LYS A 155 3.42 -16.32 -6.43
CA LYS A 155 2.41 -17.16 -7.10
C LYS A 155 1.08 -16.43 -7.37
N ASN A 156 0.81 -15.38 -6.61
CA ASN A 156 -0.46 -14.63 -6.62
C ASN A 156 -0.36 -13.30 -7.39
N ILE A 157 0.57 -13.17 -8.34
CA ILE A 157 0.73 -11.95 -9.13
C ILE A 157 -0.26 -11.89 -10.29
N GLU A 158 -0.89 -10.72 -10.44
CA GLU A 158 -1.65 -10.30 -11.61
C GLU A 158 -0.91 -9.14 -12.30
N VAL A 159 -0.88 -9.14 -13.63
CA VAL A 159 -0.21 -8.10 -14.45
C VAL A 159 -1.27 -7.29 -15.15
#